data_AF-A0A6N2HZ50-F1
#
_entry.id   AF-A0A6N2HZ50-F1
#
_cell.length_a   1.000
_cell.length_b   1.000
_cell.length_c   1.000
_cell.angle_alpha   90.00
_cell.angle_beta   90.00
_cell.angle_gamma   90.00
#
_symmetry.space_group_name_H-M   'P 1'
#
loop_
_entity.id
_entity.type
_entity.pdbx_description
1 polymer ?
#
loop_
_entity_poly.entity_id
_entity_poly.type
_entity_poly.pdbx_seq_one_letter_code
_entity_poly.pdbx_strand_id
1 'polypeptide(L)'
;MMAGKREENPAGSSNNLRGDVLGVLKVATAEQIQQIALPHLSYRHTDKPTPSKRKQARTASHTGALSDLHKHGLAENGGQLPGGDTLRNLTPMGLKTAARELGRPVGETGNPARGAGRTGASHPMTVNEAALALQRPKPDLAQLTGEPADVLAAAQAAVDAPAGLGTIASYATEVALPTTGTWSNSDRGGAQADIVITSPEDGVPLLFVEIDNCHESAQVLAAKIDKYMRFCQRKVKDVDGTERPMWRTRWWAPDGRHGDQPHPPLLLVFNRASSRNPHTVSAQLAELTRRHWQGTAYCCDREGSPGLPGRQ
;
A
#
# COMPACT_ATOMS: atom_id res chain seq x y z
N MET A 1 -24.61 34.50 -16.98
CA MET A 1 -23.85 33.70 -16.00
C MET A 1 -22.40 34.10 -16.10
N MET A 2 -21.83 34.66 -15.02
CA MET A 2 -20.44 35.12 -14.99
C MET A 2 -19.50 33.91 -14.99
N ALA A 3 -18.69 33.77 -16.05
CA ALA A 3 -17.58 32.83 -16.07
C ALA A 3 -16.54 33.31 -15.05
N GLY A 4 -16.44 32.63 -13.91
CA GLY A 4 -15.42 32.91 -12.90
C GLY A 4 -14.01 32.84 -13.51
N LYS A 5 -13.21 33.86 -13.21
CA LYS A 5 -11.82 34.04 -13.65
C LYS A 5 -11.04 32.73 -13.45
N ARG A 6 -10.43 32.20 -14.50
CA ARG A 6 -9.54 31.03 -14.45
C ARG A 6 -8.27 31.43 -13.71
N GLU A 7 -8.00 30.82 -12.57
CA GLU A 7 -6.70 30.91 -11.91
C GLU A 7 -5.75 29.90 -12.57
N GLU A 8 -4.78 30.41 -13.33
CA GLU A 8 -3.61 29.61 -13.71
C GLU A 8 -2.77 29.37 -12.46
N ASN A 9 -2.72 28.13 -12.00
CA ASN A 9 -1.85 27.73 -10.91
C ASN A 9 -0.43 27.50 -11.48
N PRO A 10 0.65 27.99 -10.84
CA PRO A 10 2.03 27.76 -11.28
C PRO A 10 2.45 26.28 -11.49
N ALA A 11 1.59 25.33 -11.11
CA ALA A 11 1.76 23.88 -11.30
C ALA A 11 0.85 23.27 -12.40
N GLY A 12 0.15 24.08 -13.21
CA GLY A 12 -0.71 23.60 -14.30
C GLY A 12 -2.18 23.33 -13.91
N SER A 13 -2.95 22.80 -14.88
CA SER A 13 -4.39 22.56 -14.78
C SER A 13 -4.74 21.43 -13.79
N SER A 14 -5.69 21.68 -12.89
CA SER A 14 -6.19 20.69 -11.92
C SER A 14 -6.90 19.48 -12.55
N ASN A 15 -7.29 19.57 -13.82
CA ASN A 15 -8.00 18.48 -14.51
C ASN A 15 -7.11 17.26 -14.77
N ASN A 16 -5.82 17.47 -15.06
CA ASN A 16 -4.87 16.36 -15.28
C ASN A 16 -4.55 15.64 -13.95
N LEU A 17 -4.62 16.35 -12.83
CA LEU A 17 -4.32 15.84 -11.48
C LEU A 17 -5.48 15.04 -10.86
N ARG A 18 -6.67 15.04 -11.47
CA ARG A 18 -7.81 14.28 -10.92
C ARG A 18 -7.53 12.78 -10.91
N GLY A 19 -6.88 12.25 -11.96
CA GLY A 19 -6.45 10.85 -12.02
C GLY A 19 -5.36 10.54 -10.99
N ASP A 20 -4.39 11.44 -10.85
CA ASP A 20 -3.27 11.32 -9.89
C ASP A 20 -3.70 11.31 -8.42
N VAL A 21 -4.82 11.96 -8.12
CA VAL A 21 -5.38 12.08 -6.77
C VAL A 21 -6.35 10.93 -6.44
N LEU A 22 -6.96 10.32 -7.46
CA LEU A 22 -7.94 9.25 -7.32
C LEU A 22 -7.26 7.87 -7.37
N GLY A 23 -7.32 7.13 -6.26
CA GLY A 23 -6.92 5.72 -6.22
C GLY A 23 -5.57 5.43 -5.56
N VAL A 24 -4.82 6.46 -5.20
CA VAL A 24 -3.54 6.30 -4.51
C VAL A 24 -3.77 5.86 -3.06
N LEU A 25 -4.61 6.60 -2.33
CA LEU A 25 -4.86 6.38 -0.91
C LEU A 25 -6.31 6.75 -0.58
N LYS A 26 -6.96 5.92 0.22
CA LYS A 26 -8.38 6.06 0.60
C LYS A 26 -8.65 7.25 1.52
N VAL A 27 -7.67 7.56 2.38
CA VAL A 27 -7.59 8.73 3.27
C VAL A 27 -6.18 9.25 3.14
N ALA A 28 -5.98 10.52 2.78
CA ALA A 28 -4.64 11.09 2.69
C ALA A 28 -4.64 12.62 2.82
N THR A 29 -3.45 13.17 3.09
CA THR A 29 -3.19 14.61 2.96
C THR A 29 -2.78 14.95 1.52
N ALA A 30 -2.91 16.23 1.14
CA ALA A 30 -2.42 16.71 -0.16
C ALA A 30 -0.92 16.49 -0.35
N GLU A 31 -0.14 16.47 0.74
CA GLU A 31 1.30 16.21 0.72
C GLU A 31 1.61 14.76 0.36
N GLN A 32 0.94 13.78 1.00
CA GLN A 32 1.15 12.37 0.69
C GLN A 32 0.78 12.05 -0.77
N ILE A 33 -0.33 12.61 -1.25
CA ILE A 33 -0.74 12.44 -2.64
C ILE A 33 0.30 13.06 -3.59
N GLN A 34 0.79 14.27 -3.28
CA GLN A 34 1.85 14.91 -4.05
C GLN A 34 3.13 14.07 -4.09
N GLN A 35 3.55 13.52 -2.97
CA GLN A 35 4.78 12.73 -2.89
C GLN A 35 4.70 11.46 -3.74
N ILE A 36 3.50 10.88 -3.90
CA ILE A 36 3.30 9.69 -4.74
C ILE A 36 3.16 10.07 -6.21
N ALA A 37 2.31 11.05 -6.53
CA ALA A 37 1.99 11.40 -7.91
C ALA A 37 3.08 12.24 -8.59
N LEU A 38 3.62 13.23 -7.87
CA LEU A 38 4.55 14.22 -8.40
C LEU A 38 5.72 14.43 -7.43
N PRO A 39 6.56 13.41 -7.18
CA PRO A 39 7.64 13.45 -6.19
C PRO A 39 8.65 14.58 -6.39
N HIS A 40 8.85 15.06 -7.62
CA HIS A 40 9.75 16.18 -7.91
C HIS A 40 9.33 17.48 -7.20
N LEU A 41 8.03 17.70 -6.92
CA LEU A 41 7.58 18.89 -6.20
C LEU A 41 8.14 18.96 -4.77
N SER A 42 8.50 17.82 -4.16
CA SER A 42 9.15 17.75 -2.84
C SER A 42 10.49 18.51 -2.79
N TYR A 43 11.12 18.73 -3.94
CA TYR A 43 12.42 19.39 -4.08
C TYR A 43 12.30 20.86 -4.47
N ARG A 44 11.13 21.33 -4.93
CA ARG A 44 10.93 22.72 -5.34
C ARG A 44 10.70 23.69 -4.18
N HIS A 45 10.67 24.97 -4.49
CA HIS A 45 10.28 26.07 -3.59
C HIS A 45 11.16 26.18 -2.35
N THR A 46 12.45 25.83 -2.44
CA THR A 46 13.39 25.92 -1.30
C THR A 46 13.66 27.36 -0.87
N ASP A 47 13.42 28.31 -1.77
CA ASP A 47 13.49 29.77 -1.57
C ASP A 47 12.49 30.30 -0.52
N LYS A 48 11.41 29.57 -0.20
CA LYS A 48 10.42 30.06 0.77
C LYS A 48 11.00 30.03 2.19
N PRO A 49 10.72 31.09 2.99
CA PRO A 49 11.44 31.34 4.24
C PRO A 49 11.09 30.38 5.37
N THR A 50 9.97 29.66 5.29
CA THR A 50 9.54 28.74 6.35
C THR A 50 9.12 27.38 5.78
N PRO A 51 9.33 26.28 6.53
CA PRO A 51 8.86 24.95 6.13
C PRO A 51 7.37 24.90 5.75
N SER A 52 6.52 25.62 6.49
CA SER A 52 5.09 25.70 6.20
C SER A 52 4.79 26.35 4.84
N LYS A 53 5.46 27.47 4.50
CA LYS A 53 5.29 28.13 3.19
C LYS A 53 5.83 27.25 2.05
N ARG A 54 6.91 26.51 2.28
CA ARG A 54 7.41 25.52 1.31
C ARG A 54 6.36 24.44 1.04
N LYS A 55 5.85 23.80 2.09
CA LYS A 55 4.79 22.79 1.99
C LYS A 55 3.55 23.31 1.28
N GLN A 56 3.07 24.51 1.66
CA GLN A 56 1.90 25.12 1.02
C GLN A 56 2.10 25.30 -0.48
N ALA A 57 3.27 25.80 -0.91
CA ALA A 57 3.58 25.97 -2.33
C ALA A 57 3.60 24.62 -3.08
N ARG A 58 4.25 23.60 -2.51
CA ARG A 58 4.39 22.26 -3.11
C ARG A 58 3.05 21.53 -3.25
N THR A 59 2.12 21.78 -2.33
CA THR A 59 0.82 21.06 -2.25
C THR A 59 -0.36 21.86 -2.80
N ALA A 60 -0.15 23.09 -3.29
CA ALA A 60 -1.22 23.98 -3.72
C ALA A 60 -2.08 23.38 -4.84
N SER A 61 -1.46 22.77 -5.85
CA SER A 61 -2.16 22.13 -6.97
C SER A 61 -3.01 20.94 -6.53
N HIS A 62 -2.45 20.06 -5.70
CA HIS A 62 -3.15 18.91 -5.13
C HIS A 62 -4.31 19.35 -4.22
N THR A 63 -4.11 20.42 -3.44
CA THR A 63 -5.17 21.02 -2.61
C THR A 63 -6.32 21.55 -3.47
N GLY A 64 -6.00 22.20 -4.60
CA GLY A 64 -6.98 22.64 -5.59
C GLY A 64 -7.75 21.47 -6.22
N ALA A 65 -7.04 20.44 -6.68
CA ALA A 65 -7.62 19.23 -7.26
C ALA A 65 -8.54 18.49 -6.27
N LEU A 66 -8.12 18.35 -5.01
CA LEU A 66 -8.94 17.76 -3.95
C LEU A 66 -10.21 18.57 -3.65
N SER A 67 -10.11 19.91 -3.66
CA SER A 67 -11.25 20.80 -3.48
C SER A 67 -12.25 20.66 -4.61
N ASP A 68 -11.77 20.42 -5.82
CA ASP A 68 -12.57 20.23 -7.01
C ASP A 68 -13.23 18.84 -7.06
N LEU A 69 -12.51 17.76 -6.71
CA LEU A 69 -13.11 16.44 -6.48
C LEU A 69 -14.19 16.47 -5.40
N HIS A 70 -14.01 17.30 -4.37
CA HIS A 70 -15.03 17.50 -3.35
C HIS A 70 -16.30 18.16 -3.89
N LYS A 71 -16.17 19.20 -4.73
CA LYS A 71 -17.32 19.83 -5.41
C LYS A 71 -18.09 18.84 -6.29
N HIS A 72 -17.40 17.85 -6.85
CA HIS A 72 -18.01 16.79 -7.65
C HIS A 72 -18.50 15.58 -6.83
N GLY A 73 -18.43 15.62 -5.50
CA GLY A 73 -18.90 14.54 -4.63
C GLY A 73 -18.04 13.28 -4.66
N LEU A 74 -16.82 13.36 -5.20
CA LEU A 74 -15.87 12.24 -5.28
C LEU A 74 -14.98 12.15 -4.02
N ALA A 75 -14.76 13.27 -3.36
CA ALA A 75 -14.03 13.34 -2.09
C ALA A 75 -14.81 14.11 -1.03
N GLU A 76 -14.55 13.82 0.24
CA GLU A 76 -15.10 14.54 1.39
C GLU A 76 -13.99 14.96 2.36
N ASN A 77 -14.29 15.93 3.22
CA ASN A 77 -13.38 16.32 4.29
C ASN A 77 -13.34 15.21 5.34
N GLY A 78 -12.17 14.59 5.47
CA GLY A 78 -11.88 13.54 6.42
C GLY A 78 -11.34 14.06 7.74
N GLY A 79 -11.53 15.33 8.10
CA GLY A 79 -11.03 15.93 9.34
C GLY A 79 -9.68 16.63 9.18
N GLN A 80 -9.06 17.01 10.31
CA GLN A 80 -7.73 17.62 10.35
C GLN A 80 -6.80 16.82 11.25
N LEU A 81 -5.54 16.73 10.84
CA LEU A 81 -4.46 16.21 11.69
C LEU A 81 -4.10 17.26 12.77
N PRO A 82 -3.47 16.85 13.89
CA PRO A 82 -2.97 17.79 14.91
C PRO A 82 -2.03 18.88 14.36
N GLY A 83 -1.37 18.63 13.23
CA GLY A 83 -0.53 19.60 12.51
C GLY A 83 -1.27 20.56 11.57
N GLY A 84 -2.61 20.53 11.53
CA GLY A 84 -3.46 21.40 10.72
C GLY A 84 -3.72 20.91 9.29
N ASP A 85 -3.09 19.82 8.87
CA ASP A 85 -3.33 19.25 7.54
C ASP A 85 -4.74 18.69 7.42
N THR A 86 -5.41 19.02 6.32
CA THR A 86 -6.75 18.49 6.03
C THR A 86 -6.63 17.11 5.41
N LEU A 87 -7.35 16.16 6.01
CA LEU A 87 -7.53 14.82 5.46
C LEU A 87 -8.64 14.83 4.41
N ARG A 88 -8.45 14.06 3.35
CA ARG A 88 -9.44 13.86 2.31
C ARG A 88 -9.75 12.39 2.18
N ASN A 89 -11.04 12.08 2.16
CA ASN A 89 -11.55 10.72 2.04
C ASN A 89 -12.27 10.57 0.71
N LEU A 90 -12.10 9.42 0.05
CA LEU A 90 -12.93 9.09 -1.11
C LEU A 90 -14.35 8.70 -0.67
N THR A 91 -15.35 9.25 -1.36
CA THR A 91 -16.75 8.83 -1.21
C THR A 91 -16.95 7.47 -1.90
N PRO A 92 -18.08 6.76 -1.72
CA PRO A 92 -18.37 5.55 -2.51
C PRO A 92 -18.27 5.79 -4.03
N MET A 93 -18.68 6.97 -4.50
CA MET A 93 -18.57 7.36 -5.91
C MET A 93 -17.12 7.62 -6.31
N GLY A 94 -16.35 8.27 -5.42
CA GLY A 94 -14.90 8.45 -5.58
C GLY A 94 -14.16 7.12 -5.69
N LEU A 95 -14.46 6.15 -4.82
CA LEU A 95 -13.87 4.81 -4.85
C LEU A 95 -14.21 4.07 -6.15
N LYS A 96 -15.46 4.12 -6.61
CA LYS A 96 -15.86 3.53 -7.89
C LYS A 96 -15.14 4.18 -9.08
N THR A 97 -14.94 5.50 -9.02
CA THR A 97 -14.22 6.23 -10.06
C THR A 97 -12.73 5.86 -10.05
N ALA A 98 -12.10 5.87 -8.87
CA ALA A 98 -10.72 5.44 -8.69
C ALA A 98 -10.49 4.00 -9.16
N ALA A 99 -11.41 3.07 -8.85
CA ALA A 99 -11.37 1.70 -9.32
C ALA A 99 -11.29 1.64 -10.86
N ARG A 100 -12.12 2.45 -11.55
CA ARG A 100 -12.12 2.52 -13.02
C ARG A 100 -10.81 3.09 -13.57
N GLU A 101 -10.31 4.18 -13.00
CA GLU A 101 -9.05 4.80 -13.44
C GLU A 101 -7.85 3.87 -13.23
N LEU A 102 -7.83 3.11 -12.14
CA LEU A 102 -6.80 2.11 -11.85
C LEU A 102 -6.97 0.79 -12.61
N GLY A 103 -8.07 0.60 -13.35
CA GLY A 103 -8.38 -0.67 -14.01
C GLY A 103 -8.69 -1.82 -13.04
N ARG A 104 -9.17 -1.51 -11.83
CA ARG A 104 -9.39 -2.47 -10.73
C ARG A 104 -10.87 -2.74 -10.48
N PRO A 105 -11.26 -3.95 -10.05
CA PRO A 105 -12.61 -4.22 -9.58
C PRO A 105 -12.96 -3.36 -8.36
N VAL A 106 -14.16 -2.77 -8.34
CA VAL A 106 -14.64 -1.90 -7.25
C VAL A 106 -14.56 -2.59 -5.88
N GLY A 107 -14.79 -3.91 -5.82
CA GLY A 107 -14.67 -4.69 -4.58
C GLY A 107 -13.27 -4.72 -3.96
N GLU A 108 -12.22 -4.36 -4.69
CA GLU A 108 -10.84 -4.25 -4.15
C GLU A 108 -10.52 -2.88 -3.55
N THR A 109 -11.36 -1.88 -3.79
CA THR A 109 -11.11 -0.51 -3.31
C THR A 109 -11.51 -0.30 -1.85
N GLY A 110 -12.06 -1.34 -1.19
CA GLY A 110 -12.47 -1.32 0.21
C GLY A 110 -13.74 -0.52 0.46
N ASN A 111 -14.14 -0.42 1.73
CA ASN A 111 -15.31 0.35 2.18
C ASN A 111 -14.92 1.78 2.52
N PRO A 112 -15.70 2.84 2.25
CA PRO A 112 -15.34 4.23 2.58
C PRO A 112 -14.89 4.44 4.03
N ALA A 113 -13.87 5.27 4.26
CA ALA A 113 -13.31 5.57 5.60
C ALA A 113 -14.14 6.61 6.36
N ARG A 114 -15.44 6.36 6.55
CA ARG A 114 -16.33 7.28 7.27
C ARG A 114 -15.82 7.50 8.70
N GLY A 115 -15.62 8.76 9.07
CA GLY A 115 -15.30 9.14 10.45
C GLY A 115 -13.84 8.98 10.89
N ALA A 116 -12.93 8.49 10.02
CA ALA A 116 -11.50 8.31 10.33
C ALA A 116 -10.83 9.60 10.87
N GLY A 117 -11.31 10.76 10.44
CA GLY A 117 -10.85 12.07 10.88
C GLY A 117 -11.06 12.45 12.33
N ARG A 118 -12.11 11.91 12.96
CA ARG A 118 -12.48 12.33 14.33
C ARG A 118 -11.41 11.95 15.36
N THR A 119 -10.57 10.99 15.03
CA THR A 119 -9.46 10.49 15.86
C THR A 119 -8.09 10.73 15.19
N GLY A 120 -8.03 11.62 14.19
CA GLY A 120 -6.80 11.96 13.47
C GLY A 120 -6.28 10.88 12.52
N ALA A 121 -7.08 9.84 12.23
CA ALA A 121 -6.75 8.76 11.29
C ALA A 121 -5.36 8.14 11.48
N SER A 122 -4.89 8.02 12.73
CA SER A 122 -3.50 7.62 13.05
C SER A 122 -3.05 6.35 12.32
N HIS A 123 -3.87 5.29 12.32
CA HIS A 123 -3.52 4.03 11.62
C HIS A 123 -3.48 4.20 10.09
N PRO A 124 -4.54 4.70 9.41
CA PRO A 124 -4.47 5.02 7.98
C PRO A 124 -3.27 5.90 7.59
N MET A 125 -2.92 6.89 8.40
CA MET A 125 -1.74 7.73 8.13
C MET A 125 -0.45 6.92 8.18
N THR A 126 -0.29 6.00 9.13
CA THR A 126 0.85 5.09 9.19
C THR A 126 0.90 4.15 7.98
N VAL A 127 -0.27 3.68 7.50
CA VAL A 127 -0.37 2.90 6.26
C VAL A 127 0.16 3.67 5.06
N ASN A 128 -0.22 4.93 4.93
CA ASN A 128 0.26 5.79 3.84
C ASN A 128 1.78 6.03 3.91
N GLU A 129 2.32 6.28 5.10
CA GLU A 129 3.76 6.46 5.30
C GLU A 129 4.55 5.19 4.99
N ALA A 130 4.03 4.02 5.38
CA ALA A 130 4.63 2.73 5.03
C ALA A 130 4.61 2.50 3.50
N ALA A 131 3.50 2.83 2.83
CA ALA A 131 3.40 2.75 1.37
C ALA A 131 4.43 3.65 0.69
N LEU A 132 4.55 4.91 1.10
CA LEU A 132 5.55 5.86 0.61
C LEU A 132 6.99 5.35 0.80
N ALA A 133 7.29 4.83 2.00
CA ALA A 133 8.63 4.32 2.34
C ALA A 133 9.00 3.07 1.53
N LEU A 134 8.03 2.22 1.23
CA LEU A 134 8.23 1.03 0.39
C LEU A 134 8.32 1.41 -1.10
N GLN A 135 7.46 2.31 -1.59
CA GLN A 135 7.40 2.69 -3.01
C GLN A 135 8.59 3.54 -3.43
N ARG A 136 9.11 4.40 -2.54
CA ARG A 136 10.20 5.35 -2.79
C ARG A 136 10.05 6.09 -4.13
N PRO A 137 8.97 6.89 -4.32
CA PRO A 137 8.73 7.58 -5.56
C PRO A 137 9.92 8.46 -5.97
N LYS A 138 10.43 8.26 -7.19
CA LYS A 138 11.63 8.97 -7.68
C LYS A 138 11.23 10.29 -8.35
N PRO A 139 11.91 11.41 -8.04
CA PRO A 139 11.63 12.68 -8.70
C PRO A 139 12.03 12.64 -10.17
N ASP A 140 11.26 13.30 -11.03
CA ASP A 140 11.64 13.59 -12.41
C ASP A 140 12.60 14.78 -12.44
N LEU A 141 13.87 14.52 -12.80
CA LEU A 141 14.91 15.55 -12.84
C LEU A 141 14.71 16.57 -13.96
N ALA A 142 14.02 16.21 -15.06
CA ALA A 142 13.72 17.16 -16.13
C ALA A 142 12.80 18.28 -15.62
N GLN A 143 11.92 17.94 -14.67
CA GLN A 143 11.03 18.88 -13.98
C GLN A 143 11.76 19.72 -12.91
N LEU A 144 13.06 19.57 -12.73
CA LEU A 144 13.86 20.37 -11.79
C LEU A 144 14.89 21.27 -12.50
N THR A 145 14.77 21.39 -13.82
CA THR A 145 15.64 22.27 -14.61
C THR A 145 15.59 23.72 -14.08
N GLY A 146 16.75 24.27 -13.74
CA GLY A 146 16.88 25.64 -13.22
C GLY A 146 16.77 25.79 -11.70
N GLU A 147 16.52 24.70 -10.97
CA GLU A 147 16.59 24.70 -9.51
C GLU A 147 18.05 24.82 -9.02
N PRO A 148 18.28 25.30 -7.78
CA PRO A 148 19.62 25.41 -7.20
C PRO A 148 20.41 24.09 -7.20
N ALA A 149 21.74 24.19 -7.26
CA ALA A 149 22.63 23.01 -7.37
C ALA A 149 22.50 22.02 -6.20
N ASP A 150 22.30 22.53 -4.98
CA ASP A 150 22.05 21.72 -3.79
C ASP A 150 20.71 20.97 -3.85
N VAL A 151 19.68 21.59 -4.43
CA VAL A 151 18.37 20.96 -4.69
C VAL A 151 18.51 19.84 -5.72
N LEU A 152 19.22 20.10 -6.82
CA LEU A 152 19.50 19.10 -7.84
C LEU A 152 20.30 17.93 -7.29
N ALA A 153 21.30 18.19 -6.45
CA ALA A 153 22.07 17.15 -5.77
C ALA A 153 21.19 16.28 -4.85
N ALA A 154 20.28 16.90 -4.08
CA ALA A 154 19.34 16.17 -3.23
C ALA A 154 18.33 15.33 -4.03
N ALA A 155 17.85 15.84 -5.16
CA ALA A 155 16.96 15.11 -6.05
C ALA A 155 17.68 13.95 -6.75
N GLN A 156 18.91 14.18 -7.22
CA GLN A 156 19.76 13.16 -7.81
C GLN A 156 20.05 12.03 -6.80
N ALA A 157 20.36 12.36 -5.55
CA ALA A 157 20.57 11.36 -4.51
C ALA A 157 19.34 10.46 -4.29
N ALA A 158 18.12 10.99 -4.43
CA ALA A 158 16.90 10.19 -4.37
C ALA A 158 16.68 9.33 -5.62
N VAL A 159 17.10 9.80 -6.79
CA VAL A 159 17.11 9.00 -8.03
C VAL A 159 18.12 7.86 -7.95
N ASP A 160 19.30 8.12 -7.39
CA ASP A 160 20.39 7.15 -7.27
C ASP A 160 20.16 6.13 -6.15
N ALA A 161 19.25 6.44 -5.20
CA ALA A 161 18.87 5.51 -4.16
C ALA A 161 18.23 4.23 -4.75
N PRO A 162 18.35 3.08 -4.03
CA PRO A 162 17.71 1.84 -4.45
C PRO A 162 16.22 2.05 -4.69
N ALA A 163 15.74 1.52 -5.82
CA ALA A 163 14.32 1.59 -6.17
C ALA A 163 13.45 0.97 -5.07
N GLY A 164 12.26 1.54 -4.89
CA GLY A 164 11.24 0.94 -4.03
C GLY A 164 10.55 -0.25 -4.69
N LEU A 165 9.51 -0.73 -4.03
CA LEU A 165 8.73 -1.88 -4.47
C LEU A 165 7.54 -1.41 -5.33
N GLY A 166 7.55 -1.79 -6.61
CA GLY A 166 6.41 -1.56 -7.50
C GLY A 166 6.05 -0.09 -7.75
N THR A 167 4.90 0.11 -8.39
CA THR A 167 4.28 1.43 -8.58
C THR A 167 3.04 1.53 -7.70
N ILE A 168 2.38 2.69 -7.62
CA ILE A 168 1.15 2.79 -6.83
C ILE A 168 0.06 1.79 -7.28
N ALA A 169 0.02 1.44 -8.57
CA ALA A 169 -0.90 0.44 -9.09
C ALA A 169 -0.65 -0.97 -8.51
N SER A 170 0.56 -1.24 -8.03
CA SER A 170 0.91 -2.47 -7.33
C SER A 170 0.26 -2.59 -5.95
N TYR A 171 -0.17 -1.50 -5.33
CA TYR A 171 -0.60 -1.45 -3.93
C TYR A 171 -2.12 -1.57 -3.80
N ALA A 172 -2.55 -2.45 -2.90
CA ALA A 172 -3.92 -2.57 -2.46
C ALA A 172 -3.97 -2.41 -0.94
N THR A 173 -4.85 -1.57 -0.41
CA THR A 173 -4.97 -1.36 1.04
C THR A 173 -6.21 -2.03 1.60
N GLU A 174 -6.19 -2.43 2.87
CA GLU A 174 -7.34 -3.01 3.60
C GLU A 174 -7.96 -4.26 2.94
N VAL A 175 -7.13 -5.16 2.39
CA VAL A 175 -7.58 -6.33 1.63
C VAL A 175 -8.08 -7.43 2.56
N ALA A 176 -9.37 -7.77 2.47
CA ALA A 176 -9.94 -8.89 3.21
C ALA A 176 -9.38 -10.24 2.73
N LEU A 177 -8.96 -11.10 3.65
CA LEU A 177 -8.38 -12.42 3.42
C LEU A 177 -9.31 -13.51 3.97
N PRO A 178 -10.27 -14.00 3.18
CA PRO A 178 -11.33 -14.89 3.65
C PRO A 178 -10.82 -16.30 3.96
N THR A 179 -11.01 -16.75 5.20
CA THR A 179 -10.78 -18.16 5.59
C THR A 179 -11.98 -19.06 5.27
N THR A 180 -13.19 -18.48 5.13
CA THR A 180 -14.41 -19.13 4.61
C THR A 180 -15.16 -18.14 3.70
N GLY A 181 -16.16 -18.60 2.94
CA GLY A 181 -16.88 -17.75 1.98
C GLY A 181 -16.05 -17.42 0.73
N THR A 182 -16.45 -16.40 -0.04
CA THR A 182 -15.73 -15.98 -1.26
C THR A 182 -14.96 -14.68 -1.01
N TRP A 183 -14.19 -14.22 -2.00
CA TRP A 183 -13.56 -12.90 -1.96
C TRP A 183 -14.58 -11.76 -1.81
N SER A 184 -15.72 -11.86 -2.51
CA SER A 184 -16.78 -10.85 -2.49
C SER A 184 -17.73 -11.00 -1.29
N ASN A 185 -17.86 -12.21 -0.74
CA ASN A 185 -18.66 -12.51 0.44
C ASN A 185 -17.77 -13.24 1.46
N SER A 186 -16.84 -12.51 2.06
CA SER A 186 -15.98 -13.03 3.11
C SER A 186 -16.79 -13.16 4.40
N ASP A 187 -16.87 -14.36 4.97
CA ASP A 187 -17.46 -14.54 6.29
C ASP A 187 -16.57 -13.93 7.39
N ARG A 188 -17.14 -13.75 8.59
CA ARG A 188 -16.40 -13.29 9.76
C ARG A 188 -15.29 -14.30 10.12
N GLY A 189 -14.10 -13.80 10.45
CA GLY A 189 -13.01 -14.60 11.00
C GLY A 189 -11.71 -14.60 10.19
N GLY A 190 -11.73 -14.09 8.96
CA GLY A 190 -10.55 -13.87 8.13
C GLY A 190 -9.61 -12.77 8.67
N ALA A 191 -8.41 -12.69 8.10
CA ALA A 191 -7.54 -11.54 8.28
C ALA A 191 -7.98 -10.39 7.35
N GLN A 192 -7.53 -9.19 7.63
CA GLN A 192 -7.57 -8.08 6.68
C GLN A 192 -6.16 -7.51 6.63
N ALA A 193 -5.52 -7.55 5.47
CA ALA A 193 -4.19 -7.01 5.29
C ALA A 193 -4.22 -5.51 5.13
N ASP A 194 -3.33 -4.80 5.82
CA ASP A 194 -3.24 -3.35 5.69
C ASP A 194 -2.77 -2.97 4.28
N ILE A 195 -1.78 -3.67 3.73
CA ILE A 195 -1.32 -3.52 2.35
C ILE A 195 -1.05 -4.90 1.72
N VAL A 196 -1.41 -5.06 0.44
CA VAL A 196 -0.94 -6.13 -0.45
C VAL A 196 -0.24 -5.50 -1.62
N ILE A 197 1.02 -5.87 -1.84
CA ILE A 197 1.79 -5.49 -3.03
C ILE A 197 1.68 -6.64 -4.03
N THR A 198 1.28 -6.30 -5.24
CA THR A 198 1.10 -7.22 -6.36
C THR A 198 2.09 -6.88 -7.48
N SER A 199 2.55 -7.89 -8.21
CA SER A 199 3.16 -7.66 -9.54
C SER A 199 2.06 -7.15 -10.46
N PRO A 200 2.13 -5.94 -11.03
CA PRO A 200 1.09 -5.47 -11.96
C PRO A 200 1.02 -6.31 -13.24
N GLU A 201 2.17 -6.81 -13.72
CA GLU A 201 2.27 -7.60 -14.94
C GLU A 201 1.77 -9.04 -14.79
N ASP A 202 2.06 -9.69 -13.67
CA ASP A 202 1.65 -11.08 -13.42
C ASP A 202 0.42 -11.16 -12.52
N GLY A 203 0.01 -10.06 -11.91
CA GLY A 203 -1.11 -10.02 -10.98
C GLY A 203 -0.90 -10.84 -9.70
N VAL A 204 0.30 -11.36 -9.39
CA VAL A 204 0.60 -12.22 -8.21
C VAL A 204 0.76 -11.38 -6.93
N PRO A 205 0.29 -11.81 -5.73
CA PRO A 205 0.68 -11.15 -4.48
C PRO A 205 2.16 -11.43 -4.19
N LEU A 206 2.96 -10.37 -4.10
CA LEU A 206 4.39 -10.44 -3.80
C LEU A 206 4.68 -10.21 -2.32
N LEU A 207 3.86 -9.42 -1.64
CA LEU A 207 4.07 -9.08 -0.23
C LEU A 207 2.75 -8.71 0.44
N PHE A 208 2.45 -9.35 1.57
CA PHE A 208 1.49 -8.83 2.53
C PHE A 208 2.21 -7.91 3.52
N VAL A 209 1.57 -6.82 3.91
CA VAL A 209 2.10 -5.91 4.95
C VAL A 209 1.03 -5.71 6.01
N GLU A 210 1.42 -5.93 7.26
CA GLU A 210 0.65 -5.56 8.44
C GLU A 210 1.39 -4.44 9.16
N ILE A 211 0.65 -3.45 9.62
CA ILE A 211 1.18 -2.29 10.31
C ILE A 211 0.61 -2.30 11.73
N ASP A 212 1.48 -2.12 12.71
CA ASP A 212 1.07 -1.94 14.10
C ASP A 212 1.64 -0.63 14.63
N ASN A 213 0.77 0.19 15.20
CA ASN A 213 1.14 1.41 15.93
C ASN A 213 1.71 1.09 17.33
N CYS A 214 2.33 -0.08 17.47
CA CYS A 214 2.75 -0.70 18.73
C CYS A 214 1.59 -0.90 19.73
N HIS A 215 0.34 -0.97 19.28
CA HIS A 215 -0.81 -1.14 20.19
C HIS A 215 -1.19 -2.59 20.42
N GLU A 216 -0.71 -3.51 19.58
CA GLU A 216 -1.01 -4.94 19.69
C GLU A 216 0.05 -5.70 20.49
N SER A 217 -0.39 -6.73 21.22
CA SER A 217 0.53 -7.64 21.89
C SER A 217 1.06 -8.68 20.91
N ALA A 218 2.17 -9.34 21.26
CA ALA A 218 2.70 -10.44 20.46
C ALA A 218 1.67 -11.57 20.26
N GLN A 219 0.78 -11.83 21.22
CA GLN A 219 -0.27 -12.84 21.11
C GLN A 219 -1.35 -12.44 20.09
N VAL A 220 -1.73 -11.16 20.06
CA VAL A 220 -2.70 -10.64 19.07
C VAL A 220 -2.11 -10.73 17.66
N LEU A 221 -0.85 -10.31 17.49
CA LEU A 221 -0.14 -10.41 16.21
C LEU A 221 0.07 -11.86 15.77
N ALA A 222 0.39 -12.77 16.69
CA ALA A 222 0.51 -14.20 16.38
C ALA A 222 -0.82 -14.80 15.90
N ALA A 223 -1.93 -14.44 16.55
CA ALA A 223 -3.27 -14.86 16.13
C ALA A 223 -3.67 -14.28 14.75
N LYS A 224 -3.15 -13.10 14.38
CA LYS A 224 -3.28 -12.58 13.01
C LYS A 224 -2.47 -13.43 12.03
N ILE A 225 -1.22 -13.75 12.33
CA ILE A 225 -0.38 -14.63 11.48
C ILE A 225 -1.07 -15.98 11.27
N ASP A 226 -1.70 -16.57 12.29
CA ASP A 226 -2.51 -17.79 12.14
C ASP A 226 -3.65 -17.63 11.12
N LYS A 227 -4.27 -16.45 11.03
CA LYS A 227 -5.33 -16.17 10.03
C LYS A 227 -4.73 -16.05 8.62
N TYR A 228 -3.59 -15.37 8.47
CA TYR A 228 -2.87 -15.30 7.19
C TYR A 228 -2.50 -16.69 6.69
N MET A 229 -1.94 -17.54 7.57
CA MET A 229 -1.56 -18.91 7.20
C MET A 229 -2.76 -19.75 6.78
N ARG A 230 -3.88 -19.66 7.51
CA ARG A 230 -5.14 -20.34 7.11
C ARG A 230 -5.64 -19.87 5.74
N PHE A 231 -5.55 -18.58 5.46
CA PHE A 231 -5.90 -18.04 4.14
C PHE A 231 -4.95 -18.59 3.05
N CYS A 232 -3.64 -18.56 3.27
CA CYS A 232 -2.64 -19.02 2.30
C CYS A 232 -2.71 -20.54 2.01
N GLN A 233 -3.17 -21.34 2.97
CA GLN A 233 -3.39 -22.79 2.84
C GLN A 233 -4.73 -23.14 2.19
N ARG A 234 -5.67 -22.20 2.14
CA ARG A 234 -7.00 -22.45 1.61
C ARG A 234 -6.95 -22.74 0.12
N LYS A 235 -7.63 -23.81 -0.29
CA LYS A 235 -7.85 -24.16 -1.70
C LYS A 235 -9.30 -23.95 -2.09
N VAL A 236 -9.52 -23.62 -3.35
CA VAL A 236 -10.84 -23.53 -3.98
C VAL A 236 -10.76 -24.13 -5.38
N LYS A 237 -11.88 -24.62 -5.90
CA LYS A 237 -11.97 -25.01 -7.31
C LYS A 237 -11.97 -23.76 -8.18
N ASP A 238 -11.05 -23.70 -9.13
CA ASP A 238 -10.98 -22.65 -10.13
C ASP A 238 -11.98 -22.91 -11.28
N VAL A 239 -12.04 -22.01 -12.25
CA VAL A 239 -12.99 -22.07 -13.40
C VAL A 239 -12.87 -23.34 -14.24
N ASP A 240 -11.70 -23.99 -14.22
CA ASP A 240 -11.42 -25.27 -14.89
C ASP A 240 -11.77 -26.49 -14.02
N GLY A 241 -12.27 -26.28 -12.80
CA GLY A 241 -12.60 -27.33 -11.83
C GLY A 241 -11.41 -27.84 -11.01
N THR A 242 -10.20 -27.35 -11.27
CA THR A 242 -8.97 -27.75 -10.56
C THR A 242 -8.87 -27.04 -9.22
N GLU A 243 -8.46 -27.75 -8.16
CA GLU A 243 -8.19 -27.11 -6.88
C GLU A 243 -6.89 -26.32 -6.90
N ARG A 244 -6.98 -25.01 -6.63
CA ARG A 244 -5.84 -24.10 -6.56
C ARG A 244 -5.89 -23.31 -5.25
N PRO A 245 -4.74 -22.82 -4.73
CA PRO A 245 -4.75 -21.91 -3.59
C PRO A 245 -5.63 -20.69 -3.85
N MET A 246 -6.46 -20.31 -2.87
CA MET A 246 -7.47 -19.25 -3.05
C MET A 246 -6.87 -17.90 -3.42
N TRP A 247 -5.67 -17.59 -2.94
CA TRP A 247 -4.96 -16.38 -3.34
C TRP A 247 -4.69 -16.36 -4.85
N ARG A 248 -4.39 -17.49 -5.50
CA ARG A 248 -4.18 -17.55 -6.96
C ARG A 248 -5.44 -17.30 -7.79
N THR A 249 -6.64 -17.41 -7.21
CA THR A 249 -7.87 -17.12 -7.98
C THR A 249 -8.17 -15.64 -8.08
N ARG A 250 -7.58 -14.81 -7.20
CA ARG A 250 -7.63 -13.36 -7.31
C ARG A 250 -6.50 -12.79 -8.15
N TRP A 251 -5.40 -13.52 -8.22
CA TRP A 251 -4.11 -13.05 -8.68
C TRP A 251 -3.51 -14.09 -9.59
N TRP A 252 -3.32 -13.76 -10.87
CA TRP A 252 -2.78 -14.72 -11.84
C TRP A 252 -1.39 -15.17 -11.41
N ALA A 253 -1.04 -16.42 -11.68
CA ALA A 253 0.30 -16.95 -11.44
C ALA A 253 0.51 -18.15 -12.38
N PRO A 254 1.53 -18.13 -13.27
CA PRO A 254 1.80 -19.26 -14.14
C PRO A 254 2.31 -20.46 -13.32
N ASP A 255 1.87 -21.66 -13.70
CA ASP A 255 2.27 -22.90 -13.03
C ASP A 255 3.80 -23.11 -13.13
N GLY A 256 4.42 -23.58 -12.03
CA GLY A 256 5.83 -23.97 -11.99
C GLY A 256 6.89 -22.85 -11.89
N ARG A 257 6.55 -21.56 -12.05
CA ARG A 257 7.55 -20.47 -11.97
C ARG A 257 7.82 -19.97 -10.54
N HIS A 258 6.80 -20.01 -9.69
CA HIS A 258 6.85 -19.55 -8.29
C HIS A 258 6.16 -20.56 -7.35
N GLY A 259 6.01 -21.81 -7.80
CA GLY A 259 4.90 -22.69 -7.46
C GLY A 259 5.13 -23.79 -6.42
N ASP A 260 6.37 -24.12 -6.08
CA ASP A 260 6.67 -25.36 -5.35
C ASP A 260 6.88 -25.15 -3.82
N GLN A 261 6.19 -24.16 -3.24
CA GLN A 261 6.26 -23.64 -1.85
C GLN A 261 7.36 -22.58 -1.65
N PRO A 262 6.96 -21.29 -1.56
CA PRO A 262 6.43 -20.76 -0.30
C PRO A 262 5.18 -19.87 -0.46
N HIS A 263 4.50 -19.58 0.65
CA HIS A 263 3.47 -18.53 0.72
C HIS A 263 4.07 -17.14 0.45
N PRO A 264 3.30 -16.16 -0.04
CA PRO A 264 3.81 -14.79 -0.15
C PRO A 264 4.29 -14.31 1.24
N PRO A 265 5.43 -13.59 1.31
CA PRO A 265 5.96 -13.08 2.56
C PRO A 265 4.97 -12.13 3.24
N LEU A 266 5.07 -12.04 4.57
CA LEU A 266 4.38 -11.08 5.40
C LEU A 266 5.41 -10.15 6.07
N LEU A 267 5.36 -8.87 5.74
CA LEU A 267 6.12 -7.82 6.40
C LEU A 267 5.31 -7.23 7.55
N LEU A 268 5.90 -7.17 8.75
CA LEU A 268 5.33 -6.45 9.89
C LEU A 268 6.05 -5.13 10.06
N VAL A 269 5.31 -4.02 10.05
CA VAL A 269 5.85 -2.67 10.23
C VAL A 269 5.38 -2.12 11.58
N PHE A 270 6.34 -1.85 12.47
CA PHE A 270 6.05 -1.28 13.78
C PHE A 270 6.28 0.23 13.78
N ASN A 271 5.20 1.00 13.91
CA ASN A 271 5.26 2.42 14.14
C ASN A 271 5.20 2.71 15.64
N ARG A 272 6.19 3.41 16.19
CA ARG A 272 6.36 3.65 17.63
C ARG A 272 5.44 4.77 18.14
N ALA A 273 4.14 4.62 17.93
CA ALA A 273 3.12 5.56 18.40
C ALA A 273 2.67 5.28 19.85
N SER A 274 2.91 4.07 20.37
CA SER A 274 2.58 3.67 21.74
C SER A 274 3.85 3.46 22.61
N SER A 275 3.65 3.28 23.92
CA SER A 275 4.72 2.98 24.88
C SER A 275 5.28 1.55 24.77
N ARG A 276 4.65 0.66 23.98
CA ARG A 276 5.12 -0.73 23.86
C ARG A 276 6.40 -0.80 23.02
N ASN A 277 7.39 -1.56 23.50
CA ASN A 277 8.66 -1.73 22.81
C ASN A 277 8.52 -2.73 21.64
N PRO A 278 8.72 -2.31 20.37
CA PRO A 278 8.58 -3.18 19.21
C PRO A 278 9.60 -4.31 19.19
N HIS A 279 10.81 -4.14 19.74
CA HIS A 279 11.82 -5.20 19.76
C HIS A 279 11.40 -6.36 20.67
N THR A 280 10.84 -6.06 21.84
CA THR A 280 10.32 -7.07 22.77
C THR A 280 9.14 -7.81 22.16
N VAL A 281 8.21 -7.08 21.53
CA VAL A 281 7.06 -7.68 20.84
C VAL A 281 7.52 -8.57 19.69
N SER A 282 8.46 -8.10 18.87
CA SER A 282 8.99 -8.85 17.73
C SER A 282 9.65 -10.15 18.16
N ALA A 283 10.46 -10.13 19.23
CA ALA A 283 11.11 -11.33 19.76
C ALA A 283 10.09 -12.35 20.28
N GLN A 284 9.09 -11.91 21.04
CA GLN A 284 8.01 -12.79 21.52
C GLN A 284 7.15 -13.32 20.38
N LEU A 285 6.88 -12.49 19.37
CA LEU A 285 6.11 -12.87 18.19
C LEU A 285 6.83 -13.93 17.37
N ALA A 286 8.14 -13.77 17.17
CA ALA A 286 8.98 -14.76 16.50
C ALA A 286 8.87 -16.12 17.20
N GLU A 287 8.90 -16.15 18.53
CA GLU A 287 8.71 -17.39 19.31
C GLU A 287 7.32 -18.01 19.06
N LEU A 288 6.26 -17.21 19.23
CA LEU A 288 4.88 -17.68 19.12
C LEU A 288 4.52 -18.18 17.72
N THR A 289 5.18 -17.66 16.69
CA THR A 289 4.88 -17.96 15.27
C THR A 289 5.90 -18.87 14.63
N ARG A 290 6.89 -19.35 15.39
CA ARG A 290 8.00 -20.19 14.90
C ARG A 290 7.52 -21.34 14.01
N ARG A 291 6.42 -22.00 14.38
CA ARG A 291 5.79 -23.10 13.62
C ARG A 291 5.44 -22.79 12.16
N HIS A 292 5.32 -21.51 11.78
CA HIS A 292 4.89 -21.09 10.45
C HIS A 292 6.02 -20.78 9.48
N TRP A 293 7.21 -20.50 10.00
CA TRP A 293 8.35 -20.03 9.19
C TRP A 293 9.65 -20.77 9.46
N GLN A 294 9.76 -21.48 10.60
CA GLN A 294 10.91 -22.34 10.85
C GLN A 294 10.88 -23.49 9.86
N GLY A 295 11.90 -23.56 9.01
CA GLY A 295 12.07 -24.67 8.06
C GLY A 295 12.19 -26.00 8.79
N THR A 296 11.78 -27.07 8.12
CA THR A 296 12.02 -28.43 8.61
C THR A 296 13.46 -28.81 8.27
N ALA A 297 14.24 -29.27 9.26
CA ALA A 297 15.52 -29.88 8.97
C ALA A 297 15.26 -31.19 8.22
N TYR A 298 15.63 -31.25 6.94
CA TYR A 298 15.73 -32.53 6.25
C TYR A 298 17.01 -33.19 6.77
N CYS A 299 16.88 -34.13 7.70
CA CYS A 299 17.97 -35.08 7.95
C CYS A 299 18.17 -35.84 6.65
N CYS A 300 19.29 -35.60 5.98
CA CYS A 300 19.80 -36.49 4.96
C CYS A 300 20.29 -37.76 5.65
N ASP A 301 19.36 -38.63 6.05
CA ASP A 301 19.71 -40.00 6.38
C ASP A 301 20.17 -40.65 5.07
N ARG A 302 21.49 -40.80 4.97
CA ARG A 302 22.11 -41.75 4.05
C ARG A 302 21.66 -43.14 4.49
N GLU A 303 20.59 -43.65 3.91
CA GLU A 303 20.36 -45.09 3.82
C GLU A 303 19.40 -45.40 2.66
N GLY A 304 19.91 -46.14 1.67
CA GLY A 304 19.10 -46.82 0.65
C GLY A 304 18.91 -46.08 -0.68
N SER A 305 19.96 -45.94 -1.48
CA SER A 305 19.76 -45.87 -2.95
C SER A 305 19.24 -47.23 -3.43
N PRO A 306 18.05 -47.35 -4.05
CA PRO A 306 17.73 -48.53 -4.84
C PRO A 306 18.58 -48.48 -6.10
N GLY A 307 19.42 -49.50 -6.29
CA GLY A 307 20.28 -49.63 -7.45
C GLY A 307 19.51 -49.51 -8.77
N LEU A 308 20.05 -48.69 -9.67
CA LEU A 308 19.66 -48.67 -11.08
C LEU A 308 19.88 -50.08 -11.68
N PRO A 309 18.90 -50.67 -12.39
CA PRO A 309 19.14 -51.91 -13.12
C PRO A 309 20.10 -51.62 -14.28
N GLY A 310 21.20 -52.35 -14.32
CA GLY A 310 22.19 -52.28 -15.39
C GLY A 310 21.58 -52.60 -16.75
N ARG A 311 21.94 -51.79 -17.75
CA ARG A 311 21.66 -52.07 -19.16
C ARG A 311 22.57 -53.21 -19.62
N GLN A 312 21.98 -54.25 -20.20
CA GLN A 312 22.59 -54.99 -21.31
C GLN A 312 22.08 -54.37 -22.61
#